data_AF-A0A7X8EEZ3-F1
#
_entry.id   AF-A0A7X8EEZ3-F1
#
_cell.length_a   1.000
_cell.length_b   1.000
_cell.length_c   1.000
_cell.angle_alpha   90.00
_cell.angle_beta   90.00
_cell.angle_gamma   90.00
#
_symmetry.space_group_name_H-M   'P 1'
#
loop_
_entity.id
_entity.type
_entity.pdbx_description
1 polymer ?
#
loop_
_entity_poly.entity_id
_entity_poly.type
_entity_poly.pdbx_seq_one_letter_code
_entity_poly.pdbx_strand_id
1 'polypeptide(L)'
;MKAFLIIVGIVAVCMSIVFFVLAYDKYANYYNPESKGSYLYKNVYVGGDAYNYIINGTYFTGFSVLGIGALVLGFLCFGLAYIGDEVESFSSEVRKLSEAILRGINDVSRKM
;
A
#
# COMPACT_ATOMS: atom_id res chain seq x y z
N MET A 1 14.72 -4.54 10.77
CA MET A 1 13.97 -4.32 9.51
C MET A 1 12.46 -4.15 9.73
N LYS A 2 11.87 -4.80 10.75
CA LYS A 2 10.45 -4.67 11.12
C LYS A 2 9.93 -3.22 11.18
N ALA A 3 10.54 -2.38 12.00
CA ALA A 3 10.07 -1.00 12.20
C ALA A 3 10.02 -0.20 10.90
N PHE A 4 11.03 -0.39 10.03
CA PHE A 4 11.05 0.22 8.70
C PHE A 4 9.87 -0.24 7.84
N LEU A 5 9.60 -1.55 7.77
CA LEU A 5 8.47 -2.09 7.00
C LEU A 5 7.12 -1.60 7.55
N ILE A 6 6.96 -1.50 8.87
CA ILE A 6 5.74 -0.96 9.48
C ILE A 6 5.54 0.51 9.10
N ILE A 7 6.58 1.33 9.16
CA ILE A 7 6.50 2.75 8.79
C ILE A 7 6.12 2.92 7.32
N VAL A 8 6.78 2.19 6.43
CA VAL A 8 6.44 2.20 4.99
C VAL A 8 5.00 1.74 4.77
N GLY A 9 4.56 0.70 5.49
CA GLY A 9 3.19 0.20 5.42
C GLY A 9 2.15 1.25 5.83
N ILE A 10 2.38 1.97 6.93
CA ILE A 10 1.48 3.04 7.39
C ILE A 10 1.39 4.14 6.35
N VAL A 11 2.53 4.60 5.82
CA VAL A 11 2.55 5.65 4.78
C VAL A 11 1.78 5.21 3.54
N ALA A 12 1.95 3.96 3.10
CA ALA A 12 1.24 3.42 1.95
C ALA A 12 -0.28 3.35 2.17
N VAL A 13 -0.74 2.96 3.37
CA VAL A 13 -2.18 2.97 3.71
C VAL A 13 -2.73 4.40 3.76
N CYS A 14 -1.99 5.36 4.34
CA CYS A 14 -2.42 6.76 4.33
C CYS A 14 -2.54 7.32 2.90
N MET A 15 -1.57 7.00 2.03
CA MET A 15 -1.62 7.37 0.60
C MET A 15 -2.81 6.73 -0.12
N SER A 16 -3.13 5.48 0.21
CA SER A 16 -4.32 4.79 -0.31
C SER A 16 -5.61 5.56 0.01
N ILE A 17 -5.77 5.99 1.27
CA ILE A 17 -6.93 6.78 1.71
C ILE A 17 -7.03 8.08 0.90
N VAL A 18 -5.92 8.81 0.73
CA VAL A 18 -5.88 10.04 -0.06
C VAL A 18 -6.36 9.79 -1.50
N PHE A 19 -5.85 8.74 -2.14
CA PHE A 19 -6.28 8.40 -3.50
C PHE A 19 -7.74 7.98 -3.60
N PHE A 20 -8.27 7.24 -2.63
CA PHE A 20 -9.70 6.90 -2.61
C PHE A 20 -10.58 8.14 -2.40
N VAL A 21 -10.16 9.10 -1.58
CA VAL A 21 -10.88 10.37 -1.43
C VAL A 21 -10.88 11.15 -2.74
N LEU A 22 -9.75 11.21 -3.45
CA LEU A 22 -9.66 11.87 -4.76
C LEU A 22 -10.49 11.16 -5.83
N ALA A 23 -10.51 9.81 -5.82
CA ALA A 23 -11.38 9.04 -6.69
C ALA A 23 -12.84 9.39 -6.41
N TYR A 24 -13.26 9.31 -5.14
CA TYR A 24 -14.62 9.61 -4.72
C TYR A 24 -15.04 11.04 -5.09
N ASP A 25 -14.16 12.03 -4.92
CA ASP A 25 -14.41 13.40 -5.34
C ASP A 25 -14.72 13.50 -6.83
N LYS A 26 -13.94 12.83 -7.70
CA LYS A 26 -14.16 12.83 -9.15
C LYS A 26 -15.43 12.12 -9.58
N TYR A 27 -15.87 11.13 -8.82
CA TYR A 27 -17.15 10.45 -9.02
C TYR A 27 -18.33 11.30 -8.53
N ALA A 28 -18.25 11.86 -7.32
CA ALA A 28 -19.37 12.50 -6.63
C ALA A 28 -19.58 13.97 -7.03
N ASN A 29 -18.51 14.72 -7.29
CA ASN A 29 -18.57 16.16 -7.59
C ASN A 29 -18.48 16.42 -9.10
N TYR A 30 -19.39 15.81 -9.85
CA TYR A 30 -19.51 16.04 -11.29
C TYR A 30 -20.10 17.42 -11.59
N TYR A 31 -19.38 18.24 -12.37
CA TYR A 31 -19.87 19.53 -12.84
C TYR A 31 -20.41 19.42 -14.27
N ASN A 32 -21.73 19.41 -14.43
CA ASN A 32 -22.38 19.47 -15.73
C ASN A 32 -22.56 20.94 -16.19
N PRO A 33 -21.82 21.42 -17.19
CA PRO A 33 -21.96 22.80 -17.68
C PRO A 33 -23.29 23.06 -18.41
N GLU A 34 -23.97 22.03 -18.93
CA GLU A 34 -25.27 22.17 -19.60
C GLU A 34 -26.39 22.49 -18.59
N SER A 35 -26.27 22.04 -17.34
CA SER A 35 -27.25 22.29 -16.27
C SER A 35 -27.33 23.76 -15.81
N LYS A 36 -26.35 24.60 -16.14
CA LYS A 36 -26.24 25.99 -15.65
C LYS A 36 -26.32 27.06 -16.75
N GLY A 37 -26.72 26.70 -17.97
CA GLY A 37 -26.89 27.67 -19.08
C GLY A 37 -25.60 28.38 -19.50
N SER A 38 -24.43 27.82 -19.17
CA SER A 38 -23.14 28.44 -19.44
C SER A 38 -22.57 27.91 -20.76
N TYR A 39 -22.82 28.67 -21.84
CA TYR A 39 -22.34 28.42 -23.21
C TYR A 39 -20.81 28.57 -23.40
N LEU A 40 -19.98 28.28 -22.38
CA LEU A 40 -18.53 28.22 -22.55
C LEU A 40 -18.15 26.83 -23.10
N TYR A 41 -18.52 26.58 -24.35
CA TYR A 41 -18.13 25.41 -25.13
C TYR A 41 -16.66 25.51 -25.51
N LYS A 42 -15.75 25.28 -24.55
CA LYS A 42 -14.33 25.09 -24.85
C LYS A 42 -14.11 23.59 -25.08
N ASN A 43 -14.22 23.18 -26.35
CA ASN A 43 -13.97 21.85 -26.92
C ASN A 43 -15.17 20.87 -26.96
N VAL A 44 -16.17 21.09 -27.82
CA VAL A 44 -17.29 20.13 -27.97
C VAL A 44 -17.48 19.77 -29.44
N TYR A 45 -16.98 18.59 -29.82
CA TYR A 45 -17.33 17.89 -31.06
C TYR A 45 -18.41 16.80 -30.83
N VAL A 46 -18.80 16.57 -29.56
CA VAL A 46 -19.93 15.76 -29.05
C VAL A 46 -20.29 16.31 -27.67
N GLY A 47 -21.58 16.44 -27.34
CA GLY A 47 -22.14 17.17 -26.17
C GLY A 47 -21.24 17.24 -24.94
N GLY A 48 -21.00 18.45 -24.43
CA GLY A 48 -19.95 18.74 -23.45
C GLY A 48 -20.08 17.96 -22.14
N ASP A 49 -21.27 17.44 -21.86
CA ASP A 49 -21.57 16.52 -20.77
C ASP A 49 -20.86 15.15 -20.91
N ALA A 50 -20.89 14.55 -22.11
CA ALA A 50 -20.31 13.21 -22.33
C ALA A 50 -18.77 13.23 -22.20
N TYR A 51 -18.11 14.29 -22.67
CA TYR A 51 -16.65 14.40 -22.62
C TYR A 51 -16.14 14.58 -21.18
N ASN A 52 -16.80 15.45 -20.41
CA ASN A 52 -16.46 15.66 -18.99
C ASN A 52 -16.72 14.40 -18.16
N TYR A 53 -17.77 13.64 -18.48
CA TYR A 53 -18.06 12.38 -17.83
C TYR A 53 -16.97 11.32 -18.07
N ILE A 54 -16.51 11.17 -19.32
CA ILE A 54 -15.42 10.24 -19.66
C ILE A 54 -14.13 10.62 -18.93
N ILE A 55 -13.80 11.92 -18.89
CA ILE A 55 -12.61 12.43 -18.20
C ILE A 55 -12.67 12.16 -16.69
N ASN A 56 -13.78 12.50 -16.03
CA ASN A 56 -13.94 12.22 -14.61
C ASN A 56 -13.93 10.72 -14.32
N GLY A 57 -14.52 9.91 -15.19
CA GLY A 57 -14.44 8.45 -15.13
C GLY A 57 -13.00 7.94 -15.21
N THR A 58 -12.18 8.50 -16.11
CA THR A 58 -10.76 8.11 -16.21
C THR A 58 -9.94 8.55 -14.99
N TYR A 59 -10.20 9.75 -14.45
CA TYR A 59 -9.58 10.18 -13.19
C TYR A 59 -10.00 9.28 -12.01
N PHE A 60 -11.29 8.95 -11.91
CA PHE A 60 -11.80 8.02 -10.90
C PHE A 60 -11.08 6.68 -10.97
N THR A 61 -10.97 6.09 -12.16
CA THR A 61 -10.25 4.83 -12.37
C THR A 61 -8.78 4.96 -12.00
N GLY A 62 -8.10 6.02 -12.45
CA GLY A 62 -6.68 6.25 -12.16
C GLY A 62 -6.40 6.35 -10.67
N PHE A 63 -7.16 7.19 -9.95
CA PHE A 63 -7.03 7.31 -8.51
C PHE A 63 -7.41 6.03 -7.77
N SER A 64 -8.43 5.29 -8.23
CA SER A 64 -8.81 4.00 -7.62
C SER A 64 -7.71 2.96 -7.75
N VAL A 65 -7.04 2.88 -8.91
CA VAL A 65 -5.92 1.95 -9.14
C VAL A 65 -4.72 2.32 -8.26
N LEU A 66 -4.37 3.61 -8.18
CA LEU A 66 -3.32 4.08 -7.27
C LEU A 66 -3.67 3.79 -5.80
N GLY A 67 -4.93 3.98 -5.42
CA GLY A 67 -5.45 3.67 -4.09
C GLY A 67 -5.31 2.20 -3.72
N ILE A 68 -5.76 1.29 -4.59
CA ILE A 68 -5.61 -0.15 -4.38
C ILE A 68 -4.13 -0.56 -4.37
N GLY A 69 -3.33 -0.06 -5.31
CA GLY A 69 -1.90 -0.38 -5.38
C GLY A 69 -1.15 0.00 -4.09
N ALA A 70 -1.41 1.20 -3.58
CA ALA A 70 -0.85 1.65 -2.29
C ALA A 70 -1.38 0.81 -1.11
N LEU A 71 -2.65 0.41 -1.12
CA LEU A 71 -3.24 -0.42 -0.07
C LEU A 71 -2.58 -1.81 -0.01
N VAL A 72 -2.45 -2.46 -1.17
CA VAL A 72 -1.81 -3.77 -1.30
C VAL A 72 -0.36 -3.71 -0.84
N LEU A 73 0.38 -2.66 -1.26
CA LEU A 73 1.74 -2.44 -0.78
C LEU A 73 1.79 -2.31 0.76
N GLY A 74 0.87 -1.56 1.35
CA GLY A 74 0.76 -1.40 2.80
C GLY A 74 0.59 -2.72 3.53
N PHE A 75 -0.36 -3.55 3.09
CA PHE A 75 -0.60 -4.86 3.70
C PHE A 75 0.55 -5.85 3.47
N LEU A 76 1.21 -5.81 2.31
CA LEU A 76 2.41 -6.62 2.06
C LEU A 76 3.54 -6.26 3.03
N CYS A 77 3.78 -4.97 3.27
CA CYS A 77 4.78 -4.53 4.22
C CYS A 77 4.47 -5.02 5.65
N PHE A 78 3.21 -4.94 6.08
CA PHE A 78 2.80 -5.47 7.40
C PHE A 78 2.96 -6.98 7.50
N GLY A 79 2.53 -7.73 6.48
CA GLY A 79 2.69 -9.18 6.43
C GLY A 79 4.16 -9.60 6.48
N LEU A 80 5.03 -8.96 5.71
CA LEU A 80 6.47 -9.22 5.72
C LEU A 80 7.12 -8.85 7.05
N ALA A 81 6.68 -7.77 7.71
CA ALA A 81 7.18 -7.40 9.03
C ALA A 81 6.84 -8.48 10.07
N TYR A 82 5.60 -8.99 10.06
CA TYR A 82 5.16 -10.03 10.98
C TYR A 82 5.89 -11.37 10.75
N ILE A 83 5.96 -11.82 9.50
CA ILE A 83 6.66 -13.06 9.15
C ILE A 83 8.16 -12.94 9.46
N GLY A 84 8.76 -11.79 9.17
CA GLY A 84 10.17 -11.54 9.45
C GLY A 84 10.52 -11.69 10.93
N ASP A 85 9.65 -11.23 11.83
CA ASP A 85 9.86 -11.38 13.27
C ASP A 85 9.82 -12.83 13.74
N GLU A 86 8.86 -13.61 13.24
CA GLU A 86 8.75 -15.04 13.56
C GLU A 86 9.99 -15.81 13.09
N VAL A 87 10.48 -15.52 11.89
CA VAL A 87 11.70 -16.13 11.35
C VAL A 87 12.93 -15.74 12.18
N GLU A 88 13.05 -14.47 12.58
CA GLU A 88 14.17 -14.01 13.41
C GLU A 88 14.14 -14.64 14.81
N SER A 89 12.95 -14.79 15.40
CA SER A 89 12.75 -15.48 16.68
C SER A 89 13.23 -16.92 16.61
N PHE A 90 12.73 -17.69 15.64
CA PHE A 90 13.11 -19.08 15.43
C PHE A 90 14.61 -19.25 15.16
N SER A 91 15.18 -18.39 14.31
CA SER A 91 16.63 -18.38 14.02
C SER A 91 17.45 -18.17 15.30
N SER A 92 16.98 -17.31 16.21
CA SER A 92 17.65 -17.05 17.48
C SER A 92 17.64 -18.27 18.41
N GLU A 93 16.56 -19.05 18.44
CA GLU A 93 16.45 -20.27 19.24
C GLU A 93 17.39 -21.37 18.72
N VAL A 94 17.39 -21.59 17.40
CA VAL A 94 18.31 -22.53 16.75
C VAL A 94 19.76 -22.17 17.04
N ARG A 95 20.11 -20.87 17.00
CA ARG A 95 21.46 -20.40 17.31
C ARG A 95 21.86 -20.69 18.76
N LYS A 96 20.97 -20.41 19.73
CA LYS A 96 21.21 -20.70 21.15
C LYS A 96 21.45 -22.20 21.39
N LEU A 97 20.65 -23.05 20.75
CA LEU A 97 20.80 -24.50 20.85
C LEU A 97 22.15 -24.96 20.28
N SER A 98 22.53 -24.44 19.11
CA SER A 98 23.82 -24.73 18.48
C SER A 98 25.00 -24.36 19.39
N GLU A 99 24.97 -23.16 19.99
CA GLU A 99 26.00 -22.73 20.93
C GLU A 99 26.07 -23.61 22.19
N ALA A 100 24.92 -24.03 22.73
CA ALA A 100 24.86 -24.90 23.89
C ALA A 100 25.49 -26.28 23.61
N ILE A 101 25.21 -26.86 22.45
CA ILE A 101 25.80 -28.13 22.01
C ILE A 101 27.32 -27.99 21.86
N LEU A 102 27.79 -26.94 21.19
CA LEU A 102 29.23 -26.70 21.01
C LEU A 102 29.97 -26.55 22.33
N ARG A 103 29.37 -25.85 23.31
CA ARG A 103 29.93 -25.74 24.66
C ARG A 103 29.99 -27.10 25.36
N GLY A 104 28.92 -27.89 25.29
CA GLY A 104 28.89 -29.23 25.86
C GLY A 104 29.97 -30.15 25.30
N ILE A 105 30.19 -30.13 23.98
CA ILE A 105 31.25 -30.90 23.31
C ILE A 105 32.64 -30.44 23.81
N ASN A 106 32.89 -29.14 23.87
CA ASN A 106 34.17 -28.59 24.34
C ASN A 106 34.46 -28.90 25.81
N ASP A 107 33.44 -28.95 26.66
CA ASP A 107 33.59 -29.32 28.07
C ASP A 107 33.91 -30.80 28.25
N VAL A 108 33.32 -31.68 27.44
CA VAL A 108 33.67 -33.11 27.43
C VAL A 108 35.09 -33.32 26.91
N SER A 109 35.46 -32.65 25.82
CA SER A 109 36.81 -32.74 25.25
C SER A 109 37.91 -32.29 26.21
N ARG A 110 37.63 -31.35 27.12
CA ARG A 110 38.61 -30.87 28.12
C ARG A 110 38.79 -31.82 29.32
N LYS A 111 37.89 -32.78 29.51
CA LYS A 111 37.95 -33.74 30.62
C LYS A 111 38.60 -35.07 30.25
N MET A 112 38.86 -35.30 28.97
CA MET A 112 39.64 -36.42 28.44
C MET A 112 41.10 -36.01 28.26
#